data_AF-A0A1Q9DWM3-F1
#
_entry.id   AF-A0A1Q9DWM3-F1
#
_cell.length_a   1.000
_cell.length_b   1.000
_cell.length_c   1.000
_cell.angle_alpha   90.00
_cell.angle_beta   90.00
_cell.angle_gamma   90.00
#
_symmetry.space_group_name_H-M   'P 1'
#
loop_
_entity.id
_entity.type
_entity.pdbx_description
1 polymer ?
#
loop_
_entity_poly.entity_id
_entity_poly.type
_entity_poly.pdbx_seq_one_letter_code
_entity_poly.pdbx_strand_id
1 'polypeptide(L)'
;MDPGKAVPDPPAPQLASVGDAITEVPRPGAMDPGKAVPDPPVQLATAELEESKDAPLSEQQREELTLEIQRLKEAKQQAVEEEEYEEAAALKRRIKVLEDTLGEAVRYEARANRPPRQDSSASPPKATPKPLSQRLPGEDLWQMPSENMKLVEEERIFLQKSKMAMRQKGVTDDTVQGVPVWAYEPTPQQSEPQALNRPQKPSHPSMADFGFLSAAWGVELTEASKAEISEQGYATSRKDIQDYIKDSDLRKLKHSSQLPKEITRINSGEVSAGQYLVQIQKVADITQPTKFQEDFEGGKWRLLALDLAAGDQKFKAIEFRPVKDLSGQLPPGTKLLLYSTGKETIRIQNGHLLLVPAVVEVLGGYVEQLVASWKADKEVKETRLLWRTDGIKKAADGLIGSGVSVQWCQGV
;
A
#
# COMPACT_ATOMS: atom_id res chain seq x y z
N MET A 1 -0.54 30.48 -63.44
CA MET A 1 -1.74 30.65 -64.26
C MET A 1 -1.79 29.47 -65.22
N ASP A 2 -2.91 28.78 -65.13
CA ASP A 2 -3.42 27.64 -65.90
C ASP A 2 -2.77 26.26 -65.92
N PRO A 3 -3.63 25.21 -65.90
CA PRO A 3 -3.39 23.97 -65.19
C PRO A 3 -3.53 22.75 -66.14
N GLY A 4 -3.35 21.55 -65.60
CA GLY A 4 -3.88 20.35 -66.24
C GLY A 4 -2.82 19.46 -66.87
N LYS A 5 -2.26 18.56 -66.05
CA LYS A 5 -2.05 17.17 -66.46
C LYS A 5 -2.14 16.28 -65.22
N ALA A 6 -3.32 15.70 -65.06
CA ALA A 6 -3.60 14.66 -64.09
C ALA A 6 -2.88 13.38 -64.50
N VAL A 7 -2.19 12.77 -63.54
CA VAL A 7 -1.58 11.42 -63.64
C VAL A 7 -2.66 10.42 -63.20
N PRO A 8 -2.95 9.36 -63.96
CA PRO A 8 -3.96 8.37 -63.59
C PRO A 8 -3.43 7.35 -62.56
N ASP A 9 -4.29 7.03 -61.58
CA ASP A 9 -4.06 6.03 -60.53
C ASP A 9 -3.91 4.60 -61.08
N PRO A 10 -3.13 3.73 -60.40
CA PRO A 10 -2.97 2.33 -60.77
C PRO A 10 -4.21 1.48 -60.41
N PRO A 11 -4.55 0.44 -61.21
CA PRO A 11 -5.76 -0.36 -61.03
C PRO A 11 -5.67 -1.37 -59.87
N ALA A 12 -6.80 -1.56 -59.19
CA ALA A 12 -7.01 -2.56 -58.13
C ALA A 12 -6.90 -4.00 -58.67
N PRO A 13 -6.36 -4.96 -57.88
CA PRO A 13 -6.24 -6.35 -58.29
C PRO A 13 -7.60 -7.08 -58.26
N GLN A 14 -7.89 -7.78 -59.36
CA GLN A 14 -9.10 -8.56 -59.57
C GLN A 14 -9.05 -9.91 -58.85
N LEU A 15 -10.18 -10.28 -58.23
CA LEU A 15 -10.50 -11.61 -57.71
C LEU A 15 -10.61 -12.61 -58.87
N ALA A 16 -9.75 -13.63 -58.89
CA ALA A 16 -9.88 -14.78 -59.76
C ALA A 16 -10.50 -15.95 -59.00
N SER A 17 -11.61 -16.47 -59.52
CA SER A 17 -12.23 -17.73 -59.13
C SER A 17 -11.41 -18.90 -59.68
N VAL A 18 -11.16 -19.91 -58.85
CA VAL A 18 -10.72 -21.24 -59.28
C VAL A 18 -11.58 -22.25 -58.54
N GLY A 19 -12.31 -23.06 -59.32
CA GLY A 19 -13.24 -24.06 -58.85
C GLY A 19 -12.59 -25.40 -58.51
N ASP A 20 -13.33 -26.11 -57.66
CA ASP A 20 -13.52 -27.56 -57.53
C ASP A 20 -12.49 -28.53 -58.11
N ALA A 21 -11.79 -29.22 -57.20
CA ALA A 21 -11.37 -30.61 -57.38
C ALA A 21 -11.37 -31.30 -56.00
N ILE A 22 -12.51 -31.90 -55.66
CA ILE A 22 -12.69 -32.77 -54.51
C ILE A 22 -12.09 -34.13 -54.87
N THR A 23 -11.12 -34.60 -54.09
CA THR A 23 -10.67 -36.01 -54.12
C THR A 23 -11.08 -36.65 -52.79
N GLU A 24 -12.02 -37.59 -52.88
CA GLU A 24 -12.43 -38.53 -51.82
C GLU A 24 -11.24 -39.44 -51.44
N VAL A 25 -11.08 -39.91 -50.19
CA VAL A 25 -11.48 -41.24 -49.66
C VAL A 25 -10.61 -41.48 -48.39
N PRO A 26 -10.94 -42.27 -47.33
CA PRO A 26 -12.21 -42.58 -46.67
C PRO A 26 -12.17 -42.34 -45.13
N ARG A 27 -13.36 -42.32 -44.50
CA ARG A 27 -13.52 -42.44 -43.04
C ARG A 27 -13.36 -43.91 -42.59
N PRO A 28 -12.65 -44.21 -41.48
CA PRO A 28 -12.77 -45.51 -40.83
C PRO A 28 -14.08 -45.57 -40.04
N GLY A 29 -14.79 -46.68 -40.24
CA GLY A 29 -16.17 -46.90 -39.80
C GLY A 29 -16.34 -47.15 -38.31
N ALA A 30 -17.59 -46.96 -37.90
CA ALA A 30 -18.13 -47.36 -36.61
C ALA A 30 -18.00 -48.88 -36.39
N MET A 31 -17.58 -49.27 -35.18
CA MET A 31 -17.81 -50.61 -34.65
C MET A 31 -18.65 -50.50 -33.37
N ASP A 32 -19.64 -51.39 -33.34
CA ASP A 32 -20.66 -51.64 -32.31
C ASP A 32 -20.05 -52.08 -30.96
N PRO A 33 -20.79 -51.94 -29.84
CA PRO A 33 -20.30 -52.15 -28.50
C PRO A 33 -20.37 -53.64 -28.12
N GLY A 34 -19.38 -54.09 -27.35
CA GLY A 34 -19.45 -55.37 -26.67
C GLY A 34 -18.27 -56.28 -26.97
N LYS A 35 -17.23 -56.15 -26.14
CA LYS A 35 -16.55 -57.28 -25.50
C LYS A 35 -15.63 -56.73 -24.42
N ALA A 36 -16.03 -57.02 -23.19
CA ALA A 36 -15.25 -56.82 -21.99
C ALA A 36 -13.91 -57.57 -22.10
N VAL A 37 -12.83 -56.87 -21.78
CA VAL A 37 -11.56 -57.48 -21.35
C VAL A 37 -11.28 -56.87 -19.97
N PRO A 38 -11.05 -57.70 -18.94
CA PRO A 38 -10.97 -57.23 -17.55
C PRO A 38 -9.66 -56.52 -17.28
N ASP A 39 -9.74 -55.40 -16.57
CA ASP A 39 -8.59 -54.69 -16.01
C ASP A 39 -7.85 -55.58 -14.99
N PRO A 40 -6.50 -55.48 -14.91
CA PRO A 40 -5.75 -56.11 -13.84
C PRO A 40 -6.11 -55.46 -12.49
N PRO A 41 -6.14 -56.22 -11.38
CA PRO A 41 -6.69 -55.74 -10.12
C PRO A 41 -5.82 -54.63 -9.53
N VAL A 42 -6.39 -53.43 -9.46
CA VAL A 42 -6.00 -52.37 -8.53
C VAL A 42 -6.25 -52.93 -7.13
N GLN A 43 -5.19 -53.46 -6.50
CA GLN A 43 -5.25 -53.79 -5.09
C GLN A 43 -5.30 -52.49 -4.29
N LEU A 44 -6.45 -52.31 -3.63
CA LEU A 44 -6.67 -51.45 -2.49
C LEU A 44 -5.46 -51.52 -1.54
N ALA A 45 -4.70 -50.43 -1.47
CA ALA A 45 -3.92 -50.07 -0.30
C ALA A 45 -4.46 -48.73 0.22
N THR A 46 -5.75 -48.72 0.60
CA THR A 46 -6.33 -47.71 1.50
C THR A 46 -6.38 -48.30 2.89
N ALA A 47 -5.24 -48.27 3.58
CA ALA A 47 -5.13 -48.33 5.03
C ALA A 47 -3.71 -47.91 5.39
N GLU A 48 -3.59 -47.03 6.38
CA GLU A 48 -2.36 -46.68 7.11
C GLU A 48 -1.42 -45.67 6.43
N LEU A 49 -1.88 -44.42 6.29
CA LEU A 49 -1.01 -43.24 6.34
C LEU A 49 -1.70 -42.10 7.10
N GLU A 50 -2.14 -42.39 8.32
CA GLU A 50 -2.27 -41.38 9.38
C GLU A 50 -1.39 -41.79 10.56
N GLU A 51 -0.08 -41.67 10.39
CA GLU A 51 0.83 -41.77 11.53
C GLU A 51 2.03 -40.81 11.37
N SER A 52 2.12 -39.87 12.32
CA SER A 52 3.25 -38.98 12.63
C SER A 52 3.59 -37.82 11.67
N LYS A 53 2.96 -36.65 11.89
CA LYS A 53 3.46 -35.35 11.41
C LYS A 53 4.53 -34.70 12.31
N ASP A 54 4.98 -35.39 13.36
CA ASP A 54 5.93 -34.85 14.36
C ASP A 54 7.04 -35.85 14.72
N ALA A 55 7.51 -36.64 13.76
CA ALA A 55 8.68 -37.51 13.96
C ALA A 55 9.98 -36.73 13.64
N PRO A 56 11.04 -36.82 14.47
CA PRO A 56 12.33 -36.22 14.15
C PRO A 56 12.93 -36.87 12.90
N LEU A 57 13.31 -36.05 11.92
CA LEU A 57 14.07 -36.48 10.74
C LEU A 57 15.36 -37.19 11.19
N SER A 58 15.57 -38.41 10.71
CA SER A 58 16.76 -39.20 11.03
C SER A 58 18.03 -38.51 10.54
N GLU A 59 19.18 -38.79 11.18
CA GLU A 59 20.47 -38.21 10.76
C GLU A 59 20.78 -38.48 9.29
N GLN A 60 20.45 -39.68 8.79
CA GLN A 60 20.61 -40.06 7.38
C GLN A 60 19.76 -39.19 6.44
N GLN A 61 18.51 -38.90 6.81
CA GLN A 61 17.64 -38.04 5.99
C GLN A 61 18.14 -36.59 5.93
N ARG A 62 18.81 -36.12 6.97
CA ARG A 62 19.40 -34.77 7.00
C ARG A 62 20.62 -34.67 6.11
N GLU A 63 21.50 -35.67 6.16
CA GLU A 63 22.66 -35.75 5.27
C GLU A 63 22.21 -35.78 3.81
N GLU A 64 21.20 -36.60 3.49
CA GLU A 64 20.61 -36.66 2.14
C GLU A 64 20.03 -35.31 1.70
N LEU A 65 19.28 -34.63 2.57
CA LEU A 65 18.74 -33.30 2.29
C LEU A 65 19.84 -32.24 2.08
N THR A 66 20.92 -32.29 2.87
CA THR A 66 22.05 -31.35 2.70
C THR A 66 22.79 -31.57 1.39
N LEU A 67 23.00 -32.83 0.99
CA LEU A 67 23.65 -33.18 -0.26
C LEU A 67 22.78 -32.79 -1.46
N GLU A 68 21.46 -32.99 -1.36
CA GLU A 68 20.51 -32.56 -2.39
C GLU A 68 20.44 -31.04 -2.52
N ILE A 69 20.45 -30.29 -1.41
CA ILE A 69 20.55 -28.82 -1.43
C ILE A 69 21.82 -28.36 -2.14
N GLN A 70 22.95 -29.03 -1.89
CA GLN A 70 24.22 -28.71 -2.54
C GLN A 70 24.18 -28.98 -4.04
N ARG A 71 23.65 -30.14 -4.45
CA ARG A 71 23.43 -30.49 -5.86
C ARG A 71 22.54 -29.48 -6.57
N LEU A 72 21.44 -29.06 -5.94
CA LEU A 72 20.53 -28.07 -6.51
C LEU A 72 21.17 -26.69 -6.61
N LYS A 73 22.08 -26.32 -5.69
CA LYS A 73 22.85 -25.07 -5.76
C LYS A 73 23.82 -25.07 -6.93
N GLU A 74 24.48 -26.20 -7.20
CA GLU A 74 25.35 -26.40 -8.36
C GLU A 74 24.55 -26.36 -9.67
N ALA A 75 23.43 -27.07 -9.75
CA ALA A 75 22.52 -27.02 -10.90
C ALA A 75 21.97 -25.61 -11.16
N LYS A 76 21.67 -24.85 -10.10
CA LYS A 76 21.24 -23.45 -10.23
C LYS A 76 22.37 -22.57 -10.77
N GLN A 77 23.61 -22.84 -10.41
CA GLN A 77 24.76 -22.10 -10.92
C GLN A 77 24.97 -22.38 -12.42
N GLN A 78 24.84 -23.65 -12.82
CA GLN A 78 24.89 -24.06 -14.23
C GLN A 78 23.76 -23.43 -15.07
N ALA A 79 22.52 -23.46 -14.59
CA ALA A 79 21.39 -22.83 -15.30
C ALA A 79 21.55 -21.30 -15.44
N VAL A 80 22.25 -20.64 -14.51
CA VAL A 80 22.59 -19.21 -14.64
C VAL A 80 23.68 -18.98 -15.69
N GLU A 81 24.66 -19.88 -15.79
CA GLU A 81 25.73 -19.85 -16.80
C GLU A 81 25.22 -20.16 -18.20
N GLU A 82 24.19 -21.00 -18.32
CA GLU A 82 23.52 -21.37 -19.58
C GLU A 82 22.41 -20.37 -19.99
N GLU A 83 22.25 -19.26 -19.25
CA GLU A 83 21.22 -18.23 -19.45
C GLU A 83 19.76 -18.73 -19.34
N GLU A 84 19.54 -19.87 -18.68
CA GLU A 84 18.23 -20.48 -18.43
C GLU A 84 17.59 -19.95 -17.14
N TYR A 85 17.20 -18.68 -17.16
CA TYR A 85 16.74 -17.95 -15.98
C TYR A 85 15.44 -18.51 -15.35
N GLU A 86 14.56 -19.15 -16.13
CA GLU A 86 13.34 -19.77 -15.60
C GLU A 86 13.66 -21.01 -14.76
N GLU A 87 14.61 -21.83 -15.21
CA GLU A 87 15.09 -23.01 -14.50
C GLU A 87 15.85 -22.62 -13.22
N ALA A 88 16.72 -21.61 -13.31
CA ALA A 88 17.40 -21.05 -12.15
C ALA A 88 16.40 -20.53 -11.08
N ALA A 89 15.29 -19.93 -11.50
CA ALA A 89 14.24 -19.47 -10.59
C ALA A 89 13.46 -20.63 -9.96
N ALA A 90 13.18 -21.70 -10.71
CA ALA A 90 12.54 -22.92 -10.20
C ALA A 90 13.43 -23.63 -9.16
N LEU A 91 14.73 -23.80 -9.47
CA LEU A 91 15.73 -24.37 -8.57
C LEU A 91 15.88 -23.55 -7.28
N LYS A 92 15.86 -22.21 -7.38
CA LYS A 92 15.88 -21.32 -6.19
C LYS A 92 14.67 -21.54 -5.27
N ARG A 93 13.47 -21.73 -5.82
CA ARG A 93 12.26 -22.03 -5.01
C ARG A 93 12.39 -23.37 -4.32
N ARG A 94 12.91 -24.39 -5.02
CA ARG A 94 13.11 -25.74 -4.47
C ARG A 94 14.14 -25.77 -3.34
N ILE A 95 15.28 -25.08 -3.52
CA ILE A 95 16.33 -24.94 -2.48
C ILE A 95 15.74 -24.33 -1.21
N LYS A 96 14.94 -23.27 -1.34
CA LYS A 96 14.34 -22.59 -0.18
C LYS A 96 13.45 -23.53 0.64
N VAL A 97 12.62 -24.33 -0.02
CA VAL A 97 11.75 -25.30 0.67
C VAL A 97 12.58 -26.33 1.46
N LEU A 98 13.66 -26.84 0.86
CA LEU A 98 14.52 -27.82 1.53
C LEU A 98 15.33 -27.21 2.70
N GLU A 99 15.79 -25.96 2.55
CA GLU A 99 16.45 -25.21 3.63
C GLU A 99 15.50 -24.93 4.81
N ASP A 100 14.23 -24.60 4.52
CA ASP A 100 13.20 -24.39 5.54
C ASP A 100 12.90 -25.70 6.29
N THR A 101 12.79 -26.84 5.59
CA THR A 101 12.58 -28.16 6.22
C THR A 101 13.76 -28.59 7.09
N LEU A 102 14.99 -28.32 6.66
CA LEU A 102 16.18 -28.60 7.46
C LEU A 102 16.24 -27.69 8.70
N GLY A 103 15.90 -26.41 8.55
CA GLY A 103 15.86 -25.45 9.64
C GLY A 103 14.81 -25.79 10.70
N GLU A 104 13.66 -26.32 10.30
CA GLU A 104 12.60 -26.78 11.21
C GLU A 104 13.04 -28.03 12.01
N ALA A 105 13.72 -28.97 11.35
CA ALA A 105 14.29 -30.16 11.99
C ALA A 105 15.32 -29.81 13.10
N VAL A 106 16.19 -28.83 12.84
CA VAL A 106 17.19 -28.35 13.80
C VAL A 106 16.53 -27.64 14.99
N ARG A 107 15.48 -26.85 14.75
CA ARG A 107 14.73 -26.17 15.82
C ARG A 107 13.98 -27.17 16.72
N TYR A 108 13.48 -28.26 16.14
CA TYR A 108 12.84 -29.33 16.89
C TYR A 108 13.82 -30.00 17.86
N GLU A 109 15.04 -30.33 17.41
CA GLU A 109 16.08 -30.90 18.28
C GLU A 109 16.55 -29.95 19.37
N ALA A 110 16.72 -28.66 19.05
CA ALA A 110 17.08 -27.64 20.05
C ALA A 110 16.00 -27.50 21.14
N ARG A 111 14.73 -27.76 20.80
CA ARG A 111 13.61 -27.79 21.75
C ARG A 111 13.59 -29.08 22.57
N ALA A 112 13.92 -30.22 21.96
CA ALA A 112 13.99 -31.53 22.62
C ALA A 112 15.16 -31.65 23.61
N ASN A 113 16.32 -31.06 23.30
CA ASN A 113 17.53 -31.11 24.12
C ASN A 113 17.63 -30.00 25.17
N ARG A 114 16.54 -29.27 25.46
CA ARG A 114 16.54 -28.23 26.49
C ARG A 114 16.57 -28.88 27.89
N PRO A 115 17.58 -28.61 28.74
CA PRO A 115 17.59 -29.19 30.08
C PRO A 115 16.39 -28.68 30.89
N PRO A 116 15.79 -29.51 31.76
CA PRO A 116 14.75 -29.07 32.67
C PRO A 116 15.30 -27.94 33.55
N ARG A 117 14.54 -26.86 33.68
CA ARG A 117 14.90 -25.72 34.53
C ARG A 117 15.16 -26.23 35.94
N GLN A 118 16.38 -26.05 36.43
CA GLN A 118 16.69 -26.22 37.84
C GLN A 118 16.03 -25.06 38.61
N ASP A 119 15.01 -25.39 39.39
CA ASP A 119 14.38 -24.46 40.31
C ASP A 119 15.33 -24.21 41.49
N SER A 120 16.24 -23.24 41.35
CA SER A 120 16.95 -22.68 42.49
C SER A 120 16.04 -21.66 43.18
N SER A 121 15.46 -22.10 44.29
CA SER A 121 14.68 -21.32 45.24
C SER A 121 15.49 -20.18 45.85
N ALA A 122 15.18 -18.94 45.47
CA ALA A 122 15.19 -17.75 46.34
C ALA A 122 14.74 -16.53 45.52
N SER A 123 13.44 -16.34 45.38
CA SER A 123 12.83 -15.07 44.99
C SER A 123 11.45 -14.98 45.67
N PRO A 124 11.02 -13.80 46.13
CA PRO A 124 9.77 -13.65 46.88
C PRO A 124 8.58 -14.08 46.00
N PRO A 125 7.46 -14.55 46.59
CA PRO A 125 6.43 -15.26 45.85
C PRO A 125 5.88 -14.37 44.73
N LYS A 126 6.12 -14.77 43.48
CA LYS A 126 5.46 -14.16 42.32
C LYS A 126 4.02 -14.68 42.33
N ALA A 127 3.10 -13.81 42.73
CA ALA A 127 1.68 -14.11 42.70
C ALA A 127 1.29 -14.61 41.29
N THR A 128 0.69 -15.80 41.23
CA THR A 128 0.08 -16.29 40.00
C THR A 128 -1.03 -15.31 39.60
N PRO A 129 -1.04 -14.80 38.37
CA PRO A 129 -2.04 -13.81 37.97
C PRO A 129 -3.40 -14.49 37.92
N LYS A 130 -4.41 -13.86 38.52
CA LYS A 130 -5.78 -14.39 38.58
C LYS A 130 -6.32 -14.71 37.17
N PRO A 131 -7.13 -15.77 37.03
CA PRO A 131 -7.82 -16.08 35.78
C PRO A 131 -8.67 -14.88 35.32
N LEU A 132 -8.80 -14.71 34.00
CA LEU A 132 -9.37 -13.52 33.36
C LEU A 132 -10.79 -13.16 33.87
N SER A 133 -11.55 -14.15 34.33
CA SER A 133 -12.91 -13.98 34.88
C SER A 133 -12.97 -13.34 36.27
N GLN A 134 -11.83 -13.16 36.95
CA GLN A 134 -11.76 -12.60 38.32
C GLN A 134 -11.01 -11.26 38.40
N ARG A 135 -10.69 -10.64 37.26
CA ARG A 135 -9.96 -9.35 37.22
C ARG A 135 -10.91 -8.16 37.17
N LEU A 136 -10.55 -7.09 37.87
CA LEU A 136 -11.25 -5.80 37.79
C LEU A 136 -10.84 -5.05 36.50
N PRO A 137 -11.72 -4.21 35.93
CA PRO A 137 -11.37 -3.39 34.76
C PRO A 137 -10.12 -2.54 35.04
N GLY A 138 -9.11 -2.66 34.18
CA GLY A 138 -7.86 -1.89 34.27
C GLY A 138 -6.76 -2.51 35.14
N GLU A 139 -6.98 -3.65 35.81
CA GLU A 139 -6.05 -4.30 36.77
C GLU A 139 -4.66 -4.68 36.18
N ASP A 140 -4.52 -4.70 34.85
CA ASP A 140 -3.27 -4.95 34.14
C ASP A 140 -2.30 -3.74 34.10
N LEU A 141 -2.81 -2.50 34.11
CA LEU A 141 -2.00 -1.28 34.07
C LEU A 141 -1.15 -1.07 35.34
N TRP A 142 -1.59 -1.67 36.44
CA TRP A 142 -1.01 -1.55 37.78
C TRP A 142 0.24 -2.38 37.96
N GLN A 143 0.30 -3.49 37.22
CA GLN A 143 1.33 -4.51 37.31
C GLN A 143 2.44 -4.30 36.27
N MET A 144 2.28 -3.32 35.36
CA MET A 144 3.31 -3.02 34.37
C MET A 144 4.56 -2.42 35.06
N PRO A 145 5.75 -3.04 34.88
CA PRO A 145 6.99 -2.51 35.41
C PRO A 145 7.38 -1.24 34.66
N SER A 146 7.19 -0.08 35.30
CA SER A 146 7.52 1.24 34.73
C SER A 146 9.02 1.52 34.68
N GLU A 147 9.84 0.69 35.34
CA GLU A 147 11.30 0.81 35.39
C GLU A 147 11.97 0.66 34.02
N ASN A 148 11.32 -0.04 33.09
CA ASN A 148 11.84 -0.26 31.74
C ASN A 148 11.35 0.78 30.71
N MET A 149 10.50 1.74 31.13
CA MET A 149 9.99 2.79 30.24
C MET A 149 10.88 4.02 30.33
N LYS A 150 11.30 4.55 29.17
CA LYS A 150 12.04 5.82 29.08
C LYS A 150 11.08 6.99 29.28
N LEU A 151 10.68 7.23 30.53
CA LEU A 151 9.80 8.33 30.93
C LEU A 151 10.61 9.52 31.46
N VAL A 152 10.14 10.73 31.17
CA VAL A 152 10.64 11.98 31.76
C VAL A 152 10.22 12.06 33.23
N GLU A 153 10.94 12.82 34.06
CA GLU A 153 10.72 12.84 35.52
C GLU A 153 9.29 13.24 35.91
N GLU A 154 8.71 14.22 35.21
CA GLU A 154 7.31 14.64 35.41
C GLU A 154 6.31 13.51 35.10
N GLU A 155 6.57 12.74 34.05
CA GLU A 155 5.73 11.59 33.66
C GLU A 155 5.83 10.45 34.67
N ARG A 156 7.02 10.21 35.25
CA ARG A 156 7.20 9.22 36.33
C ARG A 156 6.40 9.59 37.56
N ILE A 157 6.48 10.85 37.97
CA ILE A 157 5.76 11.36 39.15
C ILE A 157 4.25 11.23 38.93
N PHE A 158 3.75 11.60 37.74
CA PHE A 158 2.34 11.44 37.38
C PHE A 158 1.88 9.98 37.41
N LEU A 159 2.67 9.06 36.84
CA LEU A 159 2.33 7.64 36.78
C LEU A 159 2.34 7.01 38.19
N GLN A 160 3.27 7.43 39.04
CA GLN A 160 3.36 6.98 40.43
C GLN A 160 2.17 7.48 41.26
N LYS A 161 1.82 8.77 41.16
CA LYS A 161 0.64 9.34 41.84
C LYS A 161 -0.66 8.69 41.35
N SER A 162 -0.80 8.45 40.05
CA SER A 162 -1.97 7.76 39.46
C SER A 162 -2.12 6.33 39.99
N LYS A 163 -1.02 5.56 40.05
CA LYS A 163 -1.04 4.20 40.62
C LYS A 163 -1.40 4.20 42.11
N MET A 164 -0.99 5.22 42.88
CA MET A 164 -1.34 5.36 44.29
C MET A 164 -2.81 5.75 44.50
N ALA A 165 -3.31 6.73 43.74
CA ALA A 165 -4.69 7.20 43.82
C ALA A 165 -5.68 6.07 43.51
N MET A 166 -5.42 5.33 42.43
CA MET A 166 -6.31 4.24 42.08
C MET A 166 -6.23 3.10 43.15
N ARG A 167 -5.08 2.87 43.83
CA ARG A 167 -4.91 1.80 44.84
C ARG A 167 -5.77 1.99 46.07
N GLN A 168 -6.15 3.24 46.36
CA GLN A 168 -6.97 3.59 47.52
C GLN A 168 -8.48 3.40 47.28
N LYS A 169 -8.91 2.85 46.13
CA LYS A 169 -10.34 2.73 45.73
C LYS A 169 -11.14 4.03 45.84
N GLY A 170 -10.47 5.17 45.94
CA GLY A 170 -11.08 6.49 45.85
C GLY A 170 -11.08 6.92 44.39
N VAL A 171 -12.07 6.48 43.62
CA VAL A 171 -12.56 7.36 42.56
C VAL A 171 -13.26 8.47 43.33
N THR A 172 -12.53 9.53 43.66
CA THR A 172 -13.14 10.75 44.15
C THR A 172 -13.75 11.41 42.92
N ASP A 173 -15.08 11.47 42.87
CA ASP A 173 -15.90 11.94 41.75
C ASP A 173 -15.68 13.43 41.36
N ASP A 174 -14.71 14.11 41.97
CA ASP A 174 -14.32 15.46 41.60
C ASP A 174 -13.36 15.42 40.41
N THR A 175 -13.97 15.46 39.21
CA THR A 175 -13.25 15.63 37.94
C THR A 175 -13.65 16.95 37.29
N VAL A 176 -12.67 17.65 36.73
CA VAL A 176 -12.90 18.72 35.75
C VAL A 176 -12.42 18.17 34.41
N GLN A 177 -13.33 18.03 33.45
CA GLN A 177 -13.05 17.43 32.12
C GLN A 177 -12.47 16.01 32.16
N GLY A 178 -12.84 15.20 33.16
CA GLY A 178 -12.42 13.79 33.26
C GLY A 178 -11.02 13.57 33.82
N VAL A 179 -10.33 14.62 34.27
CA VAL A 179 -9.02 14.53 34.94
C VAL A 179 -9.17 14.85 36.43
N PRO A 180 -8.56 14.06 37.34
CA PRO A 180 -8.62 14.31 38.78
C PRO A 180 -7.94 15.63 39.17
N VAL A 181 -8.57 16.41 40.08
CA VAL A 181 -8.13 17.75 40.48
C VAL A 181 -6.67 17.79 41.01
N TRP A 182 -6.18 16.71 41.63
CA TRP A 182 -4.80 16.63 42.14
C TRP A 182 -3.73 16.59 41.04
N ALA A 183 -4.10 16.34 39.79
CA ALA A 183 -3.19 16.34 38.65
C ALA A 183 -2.76 17.76 38.23
N TYR A 184 -3.44 18.80 38.72
CA TYR A 184 -3.01 20.18 38.59
C TYR A 184 -2.28 20.60 39.87
N GLU A 185 -1.01 20.97 39.76
CA GLU A 185 -0.36 21.70 40.85
C GLU A 185 -1.02 23.08 40.98
N PRO A 186 -1.43 23.50 42.19
CA PRO A 186 -1.96 24.83 42.38
C PRO A 186 -0.79 25.82 42.25
N THR A 187 -0.74 26.52 41.12
CA THR A 187 0.16 27.68 40.96
C THR A 187 -0.18 28.67 42.08
N PRO A 188 0.79 29.10 42.91
CA PRO A 188 0.50 30.05 43.98
C PRO A 188 -0.07 31.33 43.37
N GLN A 189 -1.25 31.73 43.85
CA GLN A 189 -1.91 32.97 43.51
C GLN A 189 -0.96 34.14 43.78
N GLN A 190 -0.37 34.67 42.70
CA GLN A 190 0.19 36.02 42.74
C GLN A 190 -0.98 36.98 42.86
N SER A 191 -0.99 37.72 43.97
CA SER A 191 -1.85 38.87 44.23
C SER A 191 -1.92 39.79 43.02
N GLU A 192 -3.13 40.25 42.71
CA GLU A 192 -3.45 41.22 41.66
C GLU A 192 -2.41 42.34 41.54
N PRO A 193 -1.72 42.48 40.40
CA PRO A 193 -1.19 43.77 40.02
C PRO A 193 -2.35 44.65 39.60
N GLN A 194 -2.46 45.80 40.26
CA GLN A 194 -3.33 46.92 39.94
C GLN A 194 -3.42 47.14 38.42
N ALA A 195 -4.64 47.44 37.98
CA ALA A 195 -5.03 47.68 36.60
C ALA A 195 -4.07 48.63 35.84
N LEU A 196 -3.07 48.05 35.19
CA LEU A 196 -2.34 48.71 34.12
C LEU A 196 -2.94 48.20 32.81
N ASN A 197 -3.67 49.10 32.11
CA ASN A 197 -4.27 48.95 30.80
C ASN A 197 -4.05 47.58 30.13
N ARG A 198 -4.97 46.64 30.40
CA ARG A 198 -5.14 45.46 29.56
C ARG A 198 -5.43 45.97 28.15
N PRO A 199 -4.62 45.65 27.11
CA PRO A 199 -5.05 45.94 25.75
C PRO A 199 -6.39 45.25 25.58
N GLN A 200 -7.40 46.04 25.19
CA GLN A 200 -8.73 45.52 24.91
C GLN A 200 -8.54 44.32 23.98
N LYS A 201 -9.08 43.16 24.38
CA LYS A 201 -9.20 42.00 23.50
C LYS A 201 -9.88 42.53 22.23
N PRO A 202 -9.23 42.51 21.05
CA PRO A 202 -9.83 43.06 19.86
C PRO A 202 -11.15 42.33 19.64
N SER A 203 -12.23 43.11 19.58
CA SER A 203 -13.62 42.67 19.46
C SER A 203 -13.97 42.17 18.05
N HIS A 204 -13.01 41.56 17.37
CA HIS A 204 -13.16 40.91 16.07
C HIS A 204 -12.22 39.68 16.07
N PRO A 205 -12.63 38.51 15.55
CA PRO A 205 -11.67 37.43 15.33
C PRO A 205 -10.55 38.02 14.47
N SER A 206 -9.32 38.04 14.99
CA SER A 206 -8.17 38.45 14.17
C SER A 206 -8.19 37.50 12.98
N MET A 207 -8.46 38.03 11.79
CA MET A 207 -8.40 37.28 10.54
C MET A 207 -7.14 36.41 10.59
N ALA A 208 -7.30 35.09 10.55
CA ALA A 208 -6.14 34.20 10.53
C ALA A 208 -5.24 34.64 9.39
N ASP A 209 -3.94 34.83 9.66
CA ASP A 209 -3.01 35.19 8.61
C ASP A 209 -2.81 33.96 7.71
N PHE A 210 -3.36 34.03 6.50
CA PHE A 210 -3.22 32.98 5.48
C PHE A 210 -2.04 33.25 4.53
N GLY A 211 -1.32 34.36 4.69
CA GLY A 211 -0.21 34.74 3.80
C GLY A 211 0.92 33.72 3.78
N PHE A 212 1.09 32.97 4.88
CA PHE A 212 2.10 31.91 4.96
C PHE A 212 1.87 30.78 3.93
N LEU A 213 0.64 30.57 3.47
CA LEU A 213 0.32 29.51 2.49
C LEU A 213 0.88 29.83 1.11
N SER A 214 0.88 31.11 0.73
CA SER A 214 1.49 31.56 -0.53
C SER A 214 3.00 31.33 -0.49
N ALA A 215 3.66 31.67 0.62
CA ALA A 215 5.10 31.48 0.78
C ALA A 215 5.52 30.01 0.92
N ALA A 216 4.69 29.15 1.51
CA ALA A 216 5.02 27.75 1.78
C ALA A 216 4.58 26.78 0.68
N TRP A 217 3.49 27.08 -0.04
CA TRP A 217 2.83 26.17 -0.97
C TRP A 217 2.41 26.82 -2.30
N GLY A 218 2.63 28.13 -2.46
CA GLY A 218 2.19 28.89 -3.64
C GLY A 218 0.67 28.90 -3.84
N VAL A 219 -0.08 28.82 -2.74
CA VAL A 219 -1.54 28.78 -2.75
C VAL A 219 -2.12 30.03 -2.12
N GLU A 220 -3.06 30.65 -2.82
CA GLU A 220 -3.84 31.78 -2.32
C GLU A 220 -5.31 31.37 -2.18
N LEU A 221 -5.82 31.46 -0.96
CA LEU A 221 -7.21 31.14 -0.67
C LEU A 221 -8.12 32.31 -1.06
N THR A 222 -9.28 32.00 -1.66
CA THR A 222 -10.33 33.00 -1.87
C THR A 222 -10.97 33.39 -0.53
N GLU A 223 -11.50 34.61 -0.41
CA GLU A 223 -12.19 35.09 0.80
C GLU A 223 -13.29 34.12 1.29
N ALA A 224 -14.02 33.48 0.36
CA ALA A 224 -15.01 32.46 0.70
C ALA A 224 -14.39 31.23 1.41
N SER A 225 -13.24 30.75 0.95
CA SER A 225 -12.54 29.61 1.57
C SER A 225 -11.89 30.01 2.88
N LYS A 226 -11.39 31.25 3.01
CA LYS A 226 -10.92 31.77 4.30
C LYS A 226 -12.03 31.80 5.33
N ALA A 227 -13.23 32.25 4.94
CA ALA A 227 -14.41 32.26 5.80
C ALA A 227 -14.81 30.83 6.23
N GLU A 228 -14.88 29.88 5.29
CA GLU A 228 -15.19 28.47 5.57
C GLU A 228 -14.20 27.84 6.56
N ILE A 229 -12.90 28.02 6.35
CA ILE A 229 -11.86 27.50 7.25
C ILE A 229 -11.97 28.14 8.65
N SER A 230 -12.31 29.44 8.69
CA SER A 230 -12.49 30.15 9.96
C SER A 230 -13.75 29.72 10.72
N GLU A 231 -14.83 29.39 10.01
CA GLU A 231 -16.09 28.92 10.58
C GLU A 231 -15.96 27.50 11.16
N GLN A 232 -15.21 26.63 10.48
CA GLN A 232 -14.98 25.26 10.93
C GLN A 232 -14.05 25.13 12.15
N GLY A 233 -13.57 26.24 12.73
CA GLY A 233 -12.83 26.25 13.98
C GLY A 233 -11.33 25.89 13.86
N TYR A 234 -10.82 25.65 12.65
CA TYR A 234 -9.40 25.35 12.40
C TYR A 234 -8.48 26.59 12.44
N ALA A 235 -9.03 27.79 12.70
CA ALA A 235 -8.32 29.07 12.60
C ALA A 235 -7.35 29.38 13.75
N THR A 236 -7.07 28.45 14.67
CA THR A 236 -6.28 28.75 15.88
C THR A 236 -4.78 28.56 15.67
N SER A 237 -4.36 27.69 14.74
CA SER A 237 -2.93 27.40 14.49
C SER A 237 -2.61 27.24 13.01
N ARG A 238 -1.43 27.71 12.60
CA ARG A 238 -0.87 27.52 11.26
C ARG A 238 -0.88 26.05 10.84
N LYS A 239 -0.57 25.16 11.78
CA LYS A 239 -0.49 23.71 11.53
C LYS A 239 -1.88 23.13 11.25
N ASP A 240 -2.89 23.53 12.01
CA ASP A 240 -4.26 23.02 11.85
C ASP A 240 -4.83 23.43 10.49
N ILE A 241 -4.54 24.65 10.03
CA ILE A 241 -4.89 25.12 8.69
C ILE A 241 -4.19 24.27 7.62
N GLN A 242 -2.91 23.94 7.82
CA GLN A 242 -2.16 23.10 6.88
C GLN A 242 -2.72 21.68 6.82
N ASP A 243 -2.99 21.07 7.97
CA ASP A 243 -3.52 19.71 8.05
C ASP A 243 -4.94 19.65 7.45
N TYR A 244 -5.79 20.65 7.71
CA TYR A 244 -7.09 20.79 7.06
C TYR A 244 -6.99 20.84 5.52
N ILE A 245 -6.08 21.65 4.98
CA ILE A 245 -5.87 21.74 3.52
C ILE A 245 -5.34 20.41 2.96
N LYS A 246 -4.49 19.70 3.70
CA LYS A 246 -3.96 18.39 3.30
C LYS A 246 -5.07 17.33 3.19
N ASP A 247 -6.06 17.37 4.07
CA ASP A 247 -7.17 16.42 4.08
C ASP A 247 -8.37 16.86 3.22
N SER A 248 -8.38 18.12 2.80
CA SER A 248 -9.40 18.66 1.88
C SER A 248 -9.14 18.30 0.42
N ASP A 249 -10.22 18.23 -0.37
CA ASP A 249 -10.12 18.11 -1.83
C ASP A 249 -9.83 19.48 -2.45
N LEU A 250 -8.64 19.65 -3.02
CA LEU A 250 -8.20 20.90 -3.66
C LEU A 250 -9.17 21.37 -4.75
N ARG A 251 -9.90 20.46 -5.40
CA ARG A 251 -10.87 20.79 -6.47
C ARG A 251 -12.12 21.47 -5.92
N LYS A 252 -12.45 21.22 -4.65
CA LYS A 252 -13.60 21.84 -3.97
C LYS A 252 -13.17 23.09 -3.21
N LEU A 253 -11.92 23.09 -2.74
CA LEU A 253 -11.29 24.20 -2.07
C LEU A 253 -11.03 25.30 -3.10
N LYS A 254 -11.84 26.38 -3.08
CA LYS A 254 -11.78 27.49 -4.05
C LYS A 254 -10.51 28.32 -3.84
N HIS A 255 -9.38 27.83 -4.33
CA HIS A 255 -8.07 28.48 -4.23
C HIS A 255 -7.52 28.85 -5.61
N SER A 256 -6.66 29.86 -5.62
CA SER A 256 -5.83 30.22 -6.76
C SER A 256 -4.48 29.53 -6.62
N SER A 257 -4.09 28.77 -7.65
CA SER A 257 -2.75 28.21 -7.78
C SER A 257 -1.89 29.16 -8.61
N GLN A 258 -0.64 29.37 -8.20
CA GLN A 258 0.36 30.13 -8.97
C GLN A 258 0.94 29.34 -10.15
N LEU A 259 0.52 28.09 -10.33
CA LEU A 259 0.96 27.24 -11.42
C LEU A 259 0.53 27.83 -12.78
N PRO A 260 1.38 27.76 -13.82
CA PRO A 260 1.01 28.20 -15.17
C PRO A 260 -0.32 27.58 -15.62
N LYS A 261 -1.15 28.39 -16.27
CA LYS A 261 -2.43 27.92 -16.82
C LYS A 261 -2.20 27.22 -18.16
N GLU A 262 -3.12 26.34 -18.50
CA GLU A 262 -3.15 25.60 -19.77
C GLU A 262 -1.89 24.74 -20.01
N ILE A 263 -1.34 24.13 -18.96
CA ILE A 263 -0.16 23.25 -19.08
C ILE A 263 -0.33 22.20 -20.17
N THR A 264 -1.54 21.65 -20.31
CA THR A 264 -1.88 20.63 -21.30
C THR A 264 -1.70 21.06 -22.76
N ARG A 265 -1.66 22.37 -23.05
CA ARG A 265 -1.44 22.92 -24.40
C ARG A 265 0.03 23.21 -24.71
N ILE A 266 0.91 23.16 -23.71
CA ILE A 266 2.32 23.49 -23.86
C ILE A 266 3.07 22.29 -24.44
N ASN A 267 3.60 22.44 -25.66
CA ASN A 267 4.34 21.35 -26.32
C ASN A 267 5.75 21.15 -25.73
N SER A 268 6.47 22.23 -25.43
CA SER A 268 7.78 22.19 -24.78
C SER A 268 7.96 23.49 -24.00
N GLY A 269 8.36 23.40 -22.74
CA GLY A 269 8.58 24.56 -21.89
C GLY A 269 9.10 24.21 -20.50
N GLU A 270 9.16 25.20 -19.62
CA GLU A 270 9.54 25.05 -18.22
C GLU A 270 8.53 25.79 -17.33
N VAL A 271 8.27 25.25 -16.14
CA VAL A 271 7.46 25.91 -15.12
C VAL A 271 8.29 27.03 -14.50
N SER A 272 7.66 28.19 -14.28
CA SER A 272 8.30 29.32 -13.58
C SER A 272 8.83 28.90 -12.20
N ALA A 273 9.79 29.66 -11.67
CA ALA A 273 10.31 29.39 -10.34
C ALA A 273 9.21 29.63 -9.28
N GLY A 274 9.05 28.69 -8.35
CA GLY A 274 7.99 28.73 -7.36
C GLY A 274 7.75 27.38 -6.68
N GLN A 275 6.75 27.38 -5.80
CA GLN A 275 6.25 26.20 -5.10
C GLN A 275 4.80 25.99 -5.52
N TYR A 276 4.41 24.75 -5.81
CA TYR A 276 3.09 24.45 -6.32
C TYR A 276 2.50 23.27 -5.59
N LEU A 277 1.46 23.52 -4.80
CA LEU A 277 0.65 22.46 -4.20
C LEU A 277 -0.25 21.82 -5.26
N VAL A 278 -0.17 20.51 -5.37
CA VAL A 278 -0.98 19.72 -6.30
C VAL A 278 -1.54 18.49 -5.59
N GLN A 279 -2.67 17.98 -6.07
CA GLN A 279 -3.33 16.79 -5.54
C GLN A 279 -3.30 15.66 -6.54
N ILE A 280 -2.88 14.48 -6.09
CA ILE A 280 -2.95 13.24 -6.86
C ILE A 280 -4.41 12.82 -7.02
N GLN A 281 -4.82 12.60 -8.26
CA GLN A 281 -6.13 12.02 -8.62
C GLN A 281 -6.01 10.53 -8.92
N LYS A 282 -4.94 10.15 -9.62
CA LYS A 282 -4.66 8.76 -9.99
C LYS A 282 -3.16 8.59 -10.21
N VAL A 283 -2.65 7.43 -9.84
CA VAL A 283 -1.30 6.97 -10.17
C VAL A 283 -1.42 5.71 -11.01
N ALA A 284 -0.65 5.61 -12.08
CA ALA A 284 -0.57 4.41 -12.91
C ALA A 284 0.87 4.15 -13.33
N ASP A 285 1.34 2.91 -13.20
CA ASP A 285 2.59 2.50 -13.83
C ASP A 285 2.34 2.24 -15.31
N ILE A 286 2.95 3.05 -16.18
CA ILE A 286 2.78 2.94 -17.63
C ILE A 286 3.70 1.90 -18.27
N THR A 287 4.61 1.30 -17.51
CA THR A 287 5.40 0.16 -17.99
C THR A 287 4.62 -1.14 -17.98
N GLN A 288 3.52 -1.19 -17.21
CA GLN A 288 2.65 -2.35 -17.13
C GLN A 288 1.41 -2.16 -17.99
N PRO A 289 0.97 -3.20 -18.74
CA PRO A 289 -0.31 -3.15 -19.42
C PRO A 289 -1.43 -2.88 -18.41
N THR A 290 -2.47 -2.14 -18.80
CA THR A 290 -3.60 -1.76 -17.92
C THR A 290 -4.25 -2.95 -17.20
N LYS A 291 -4.15 -4.16 -17.76
CA LYS A 291 -4.69 -5.40 -17.19
C LYS A 291 -3.86 -5.98 -16.02
N PHE A 292 -2.58 -5.60 -15.90
CA PHE A 292 -1.60 -6.13 -14.96
C PHE A 292 -0.94 -5.05 -14.10
N GLN A 293 -1.49 -3.82 -14.10
CA GLN A 293 -0.98 -2.69 -13.30
C GLN A 293 -0.94 -2.97 -11.80
N GLU A 294 -1.60 -4.04 -11.34
CA GLU A 294 -1.83 -4.36 -9.93
C GLU A 294 -1.07 -5.61 -9.46
N ASP A 295 -0.51 -6.40 -10.38
CA ASP A 295 0.11 -7.68 -10.07
C ASP A 295 1.60 -7.55 -9.70
N PHE A 296 2.26 -6.50 -10.20
CA PHE A 296 3.71 -6.29 -10.00
C PHE A 296 4.01 -4.79 -9.82
N GLU A 297 4.24 -4.37 -8.59
CA GLU A 297 4.84 -3.05 -8.32
C GLU A 297 6.35 -3.17 -8.22
N GLY A 298 7.08 -2.27 -8.89
CA GLY A 298 8.51 -2.09 -8.65
C GLY A 298 9.43 -2.93 -9.53
N GLY A 299 9.05 -3.21 -10.77
CA GLY A 299 10.01 -3.70 -11.77
C GLY A 299 11.18 -2.72 -11.95
N LYS A 300 12.34 -3.23 -12.43
CA LYS A 300 13.60 -2.46 -12.65
C LYS A 300 13.44 -1.22 -13.56
N TRP A 301 12.28 -1.06 -14.22
CA TRP A 301 11.98 -0.04 -15.23
C TRP A 301 10.74 0.80 -14.88
N ARG A 302 10.33 0.89 -13.61
CA ARG A 302 9.13 1.62 -13.19
C ARG A 302 9.06 3.03 -13.80
N LEU A 303 7.88 3.38 -14.32
CA LEU A 303 7.58 4.69 -14.88
C LEU A 303 6.15 5.07 -14.50
N LEU A 304 5.98 5.97 -13.53
CA LEU A 304 4.65 6.40 -13.11
C LEU A 304 4.13 7.58 -13.96
N ALA A 305 2.89 7.46 -14.39
CA ALA A 305 2.06 8.57 -14.84
C ALA A 305 1.09 8.95 -13.72
N LEU A 306 1.08 10.24 -13.36
CA LEU A 306 0.20 10.81 -12.35
C LEU A 306 -0.81 11.75 -13.01
N ASP A 307 -2.08 11.55 -12.66
CA ASP A 307 -3.12 12.55 -12.92
C ASP A 307 -3.16 13.49 -11.72
N LEU A 308 -2.86 14.77 -11.95
CA LEU A 308 -2.75 15.79 -10.92
C LEU A 308 -3.83 16.86 -11.11
N ALA A 309 -4.21 17.49 -9.99
CA ALA A 309 -5.11 18.63 -9.99
C ALA A 309 -4.56 19.74 -9.08
N ALA A 310 -4.62 20.98 -9.55
CA ALA A 310 -4.32 22.19 -8.80
C ALA A 310 -5.57 23.09 -8.81
N GLY A 311 -6.57 22.71 -7.99
CA GLY A 311 -7.90 23.32 -8.03
C GLY A 311 -8.65 22.93 -9.29
N ASP A 312 -8.97 23.92 -10.12
CA ASP A 312 -9.76 23.74 -11.35
C ASP A 312 -8.94 23.17 -12.50
N GLN A 313 -7.61 23.33 -12.47
CA GLN A 313 -6.74 22.84 -13.53
C GLN A 313 -6.35 21.38 -13.28
N LYS A 314 -6.60 20.51 -14.26
CA LYS A 314 -6.15 19.12 -14.29
C LYS A 314 -5.06 18.93 -15.35
N PHE A 315 -4.02 18.17 -15.02
CA PHE A 315 -2.89 17.91 -15.91
C PHE A 315 -2.25 16.57 -15.56
N LYS A 316 -1.38 16.10 -16.46
CA LYS A 316 -0.64 14.86 -16.27
C LYS A 316 0.82 15.15 -15.96
N ALA A 317 1.42 14.29 -15.17
CA ALA A 317 2.84 14.31 -14.88
C ALA A 317 3.44 12.91 -15.06
N ILE A 318 4.70 12.86 -15.46
CA ILE A 318 5.45 11.63 -15.68
C ILE A 318 6.66 11.66 -14.77
N GLU A 319 6.89 10.55 -14.06
CA GLU A 319 8.09 10.31 -13.27
C GLU A 319 9.31 10.13 -14.20
N PHE A 320 9.94 11.24 -14.61
CA PHE A 320 11.08 11.20 -15.52
C PHE A 320 12.33 10.58 -14.87
N ARG A 321 12.49 10.74 -13.55
CA ARG A 321 13.48 10.01 -12.75
C ARG A 321 12.79 9.38 -11.53
N PRO A 322 13.17 8.16 -11.10
CA PRO A 322 12.51 7.46 -10.00
C PRO A 322 12.50 8.26 -8.70
N VAL A 323 11.31 8.59 -8.19
CA VAL A 323 11.05 9.28 -6.93
C VAL A 323 10.64 8.23 -5.90
N LYS A 324 11.47 8.07 -4.85
CA LYS A 324 11.29 7.02 -3.83
C LYS A 324 9.95 7.11 -3.11
N ASP A 325 9.49 8.33 -2.86
CA ASP A 325 8.28 8.59 -2.07
C ASP A 325 6.99 8.47 -2.91
N LEU A 326 7.12 8.42 -4.24
CA LEU A 326 5.99 8.10 -5.12
C LEU A 326 5.82 6.58 -5.21
N SER A 327 4.59 6.09 -5.25
CA SER A 327 4.28 4.68 -5.53
C SER A 327 2.89 4.55 -6.14
N GLY A 328 2.62 3.43 -6.82
CA GLY A 328 1.28 3.09 -7.34
C GLY A 328 0.23 2.91 -6.25
N GLN A 329 0.65 2.71 -5.00
CA GLN A 329 -0.23 2.55 -3.84
C GLN A 329 -0.64 3.86 -3.19
N LEU A 330 -0.12 5.01 -3.65
CA LEU A 330 -0.51 6.28 -3.07
C LEU A 330 -2.02 6.51 -3.26
N PRO A 331 -2.76 6.79 -2.17
CA PRO A 331 -4.19 7.00 -2.28
C PRO A 331 -4.49 8.27 -3.06
N PRO A 332 -5.55 8.29 -3.88
CA PRO A 332 -6.10 9.52 -4.43
C PRO A 332 -6.41 10.53 -3.33
N GLY A 333 -6.04 11.79 -3.56
CA GLY A 333 -6.16 12.86 -2.58
C GLY A 333 -4.85 13.27 -1.92
N THR A 334 -3.80 12.45 -1.99
CA THR A 334 -2.46 12.80 -1.49
C THR A 334 -1.96 14.09 -2.14
N LYS A 335 -1.42 14.98 -1.31
CA LYS A 335 -0.83 16.26 -1.70
C LYS A 335 0.65 16.09 -2.00
N LEU A 336 1.06 16.69 -3.12
CA LEU A 336 2.45 16.85 -3.50
C LEU A 336 2.78 18.34 -3.53
N LEU A 337 4.01 18.66 -3.14
CA LEU A 337 4.59 19.96 -3.32
C LEU A 337 5.63 19.87 -4.43
N LEU A 338 5.42 20.66 -5.48
CA LEU A 338 6.34 20.75 -6.60
C LEU A 338 7.22 21.99 -6.44
N TYR A 339 8.53 21.81 -6.55
CA TYR A 339 9.51 22.88 -6.49
C TYR A 339 10.08 23.16 -7.86
N SER A 340 10.01 24.41 -8.31
CA SER A 340 10.76 24.87 -9.46
C SER A 340 11.72 25.95 -8.98
N THR A 341 13.02 25.69 -9.11
CA THR A 341 14.07 26.63 -8.74
C THR A 341 14.91 26.96 -9.96
N GLY A 342 15.66 28.07 -9.94
CA GLY A 342 16.54 28.42 -11.07
C GLY A 342 17.64 27.39 -11.38
N LYS A 343 17.92 26.47 -10.44
CA LYS A 343 18.88 25.37 -10.63
C LYS A 343 18.21 24.11 -11.17
N GLU A 344 17.01 23.79 -10.68
CA GLU A 344 16.21 22.64 -11.12
C GLU A 344 14.79 23.11 -11.40
N THR A 345 14.49 23.26 -12.68
CA THR A 345 13.17 23.65 -13.20
C THR A 345 12.36 22.43 -13.60
N ILE A 346 11.04 22.52 -13.43
CA ILE A 346 10.13 21.46 -13.87
C ILE A 346 9.89 21.64 -15.37
N ARG A 347 10.27 20.64 -16.17
CA ARG A 347 10.07 20.68 -17.62
C ARG A 347 8.67 20.24 -18.00
N ILE A 348 8.14 20.84 -19.05
CA ILE A 348 6.87 20.48 -19.68
C ILE A 348 7.18 19.95 -21.07
N GLN A 349 6.64 18.77 -21.41
CA GLN A 349 6.73 18.18 -22.74
C GLN A 349 5.39 17.57 -23.12
N ASN A 350 4.86 17.92 -24.30
CA ASN A 350 3.57 17.47 -24.83
C ASN A 350 2.42 17.58 -23.80
N GLY A 351 2.40 18.66 -23.02
CA GLY A 351 1.40 18.88 -21.97
C GLY A 351 1.57 18.06 -20.69
N HIS A 352 2.72 17.38 -20.52
CA HIS A 352 3.06 16.59 -19.34
C HIS A 352 4.21 17.22 -18.56
N LEU A 353 4.07 17.28 -17.23
CA LEU A 353 5.18 17.67 -16.35
C LEU A 353 6.16 16.51 -16.18
N LEU A 354 7.45 16.78 -16.34
CA LEU A 354 8.50 15.82 -16.13
C LEU A 354 9.05 15.94 -14.71
N LEU A 355 8.65 15.00 -13.86
CA LEU A 355 9.00 14.99 -12.45
C LEU A 355 10.34 14.32 -12.20
N VAL A 356 11.08 14.90 -11.28
CA VAL A 356 12.42 14.48 -10.85
C VAL A 356 12.44 14.49 -9.33
N PRO A 357 13.23 13.63 -8.65
CA PRO A 357 13.23 13.55 -7.19
C PRO A 357 13.48 14.86 -6.47
N ALA A 358 14.29 15.75 -7.05
CA ALA A 358 14.62 17.02 -6.43
C ALA A 358 13.52 18.09 -6.55
N VAL A 359 12.53 17.90 -7.44
CA VAL A 359 11.42 18.84 -7.63
C VAL A 359 10.12 18.38 -6.98
N VAL A 360 10.10 17.22 -6.31
CA VAL A 360 8.89 16.64 -5.72
C VAL A 360 9.10 16.36 -4.24
N GLU A 361 8.15 16.82 -3.42
CA GLU A 361 8.02 16.41 -2.03
C GLU A 361 6.58 15.92 -1.78
N VAL A 362 6.47 14.77 -1.10
CA VAL A 362 5.18 14.18 -0.74
C VAL A 362 4.74 14.73 0.62
N LEU A 363 3.68 15.54 0.65
CA LEU A 363 3.18 16.14 1.89
C LEU A 363 2.20 15.23 2.66
N GLY A 364 1.67 14.21 1.99
CA GLY A 364 0.66 13.28 2.53
C GLY A 364 -0.76 13.83 2.40
N GLY A 365 -1.60 13.61 3.41
CA GLY A 365 -3.00 14.02 3.43
C GLY A 365 -3.96 12.93 2.93
N TYR A 366 -5.18 12.97 3.46
CA TYR A 366 -6.20 11.95 3.27
C TYR A 366 -7.55 12.59 2.90
N VAL A 367 -7.97 12.40 1.65
CA VAL A 367 -9.29 12.88 1.19
C VAL A 367 -10.27 11.72 1.26
N GLU A 368 -11.07 11.66 2.33
CA GLU A 368 -11.91 10.52 2.67
C GLU A 368 -12.77 10.01 1.51
N GLN A 369 -13.47 10.90 0.81
CA GLN A 369 -14.35 10.52 -0.29
C GLN A 369 -13.60 9.86 -1.46
N LEU A 370 -12.39 10.35 -1.77
CA LEU A 370 -11.58 9.80 -2.85
C LEU A 370 -10.96 8.47 -2.45
N VAL A 371 -10.51 8.36 -1.20
CA VAL A 371 -9.93 7.12 -0.69
C VAL A 371 -11.00 6.03 -0.58
N ALA A 372 -12.21 6.36 -0.14
CA ALA A 372 -13.31 5.40 -0.04
C ALA A 372 -13.67 4.81 -1.41
N SER A 373 -13.85 5.65 -2.43
CA SER A 373 -14.09 5.19 -3.81
C SER A 373 -12.94 4.33 -4.33
N TRP A 374 -11.70 4.75 -4.09
CA TRP A 374 -10.53 4.03 -4.55
C TRP A 374 -10.33 2.68 -3.87
N LYS A 375 -10.63 2.58 -2.57
CA LYS A 375 -10.60 1.31 -1.83
C LYS A 375 -11.66 0.34 -2.34
N ALA A 376 -12.89 0.83 -2.57
CA ALA A 376 -13.95 0.02 -3.17
C ALA A 376 -13.55 -0.48 -4.57
N ASP A 377 -12.96 0.38 -5.40
CA ASP A 377 -12.44 -0.02 -6.71
C ASP A 377 -11.34 -1.07 -6.59
N LYS A 378 -10.42 -0.94 -5.62
CA LYS A 378 -9.39 -1.94 -5.36
C LYS A 378 -9.98 -3.28 -4.90
N GLU A 379 -10.92 -3.27 -3.97
CA GLU A 379 -11.57 -4.49 -3.46
C GLU A 379 -12.29 -5.27 -4.58
N VAL A 380 -13.03 -4.56 -5.44
CA VAL A 380 -13.71 -5.17 -6.59
C VAL A 380 -12.70 -5.81 -7.55
N LYS A 381 -11.55 -5.17 -7.76
CA LYS A 381 -10.50 -5.69 -8.65
C LYS A 381 -9.72 -6.85 -8.03
N GLU A 382 -9.36 -6.77 -6.76
CA GLU A 382 -8.73 -7.85 -6.02
C GLU A 382 -9.62 -9.09 -6.02
N THR A 383 -10.91 -8.91 -5.75
CA THR A 383 -11.91 -9.98 -5.88
C THR A 383 -11.88 -10.57 -7.28
N ARG A 384 -11.93 -9.75 -8.34
CA ARG A 384 -11.85 -10.21 -9.73
C ARG A 384 -10.56 -10.97 -10.05
N LEU A 385 -9.41 -10.57 -9.48
CA LEU A 385 -8.14 -11.26 -9.64
C LEU A 385 -8.16 -12.63 -8.97
N LEU A 386 -8.69 -12.72 -7.75
CA LEU A 386 -8.92 -13.98 -7.05
C LEU A 386 -9.75 -14.94 -7.91
N TRP A 387 -10.90 -14.49 -8.45
CA TRP A 387 -11.73 -15.30 -9.35
C TRP A 387 -10.98 -15.79 -10.60
N ARG A 388 -10.09 -14.96 -11.17
CA ARG A 388 -9.25 -15.39 -12.30
C ARG A 388 -8.25 -16.46 -11.89
N THR A 389 -7.53 -16.25 -10.78
CA THR A 389 -6.53 -17.22 -10.32
C THR A 389 -7.15 -18.54 -9.94
N ASP A 390 -8.33 -18.53 -9.31
CA ASP A 390 -9.07 -19.75 -8.98
C ASP A 390 -9.65 -20.44 -10.22
N GLY A 391 -10.08 -19.67 -11.23
CA GLY A 391 -10.46 -20.22 -12.52
C GLY A 391 -9.28 -20.91 -13.23
N ILE A 392 -8.09 -20.31 -13.19
CA ILE A 392 -6.86 -20.90 -13.75
C ILE A 392 -6.45 -22.16 -12.98
N LYS A 393 -6.50 -22.14 -11.64
CA LYS A 393 -6.21 -23.32 -10.80
C LYS A 393 -7.19 -24.45 -11.06
N LYS A 394 -8.49 -24.18 -11.08
CA LYS A 394 -9.52 -25.20 -11.38
C LYS A 394 -9.41 -25.77 -12.80
N ALA A 395 -8.97 -24.97 -13.77
CA ALA A 395 -8.66 -25.45 -15.11
C ALA A 395 -7.41 -26.34 -15.13
N ALA A 396 -6.38 -26.00 -14.36
CA ALA A 396 -5.15 -26.80 -14.21
C ALA A 396 -5.41 -28.11 -13.43
N ASP A 397 -6.30 -28.10 -12.44
CA ASP A 397 -6.68 -29.26 -11.62
C ASP A 397 -7.71 -30.18 -12.32
N GLY A 398 -8.05 -29.92 -13.59
CA GLY A 398 -8.98 -30.76 -14.38
C GLY A 398 -10.44 -30.75 -13.89
N LEU A 399 -10.79 -29.88 -12.94
CA LEU A 399 -12.15 -29.77 -12.37
C LEU A 399 -13.14 -29.04 -13.29
N ILE A 400 -12.66 -28.45 -14.38
CA ILE A 400 -13.50 -27.85 -15.43
C ILE A 400 -13.41 -28.76 -16.65
N GLY A 401 -14.38 -29.67 -16.77
CA GLY A 401 -14.52 -30.51 -17.97
C GLY A 401 -14.57 -29.65 -19.23
N SER A 402 -13.88 -30.09 -20.28
CA SER A 402 -13.87 -29.50 -21.62
C SER A 402 -15.31 -29.34 -22.15
N GLY A 403 -15.96 -28.23 -21.85
CA GLY A 403 -17.38 -28.06 -22.19
C GLY A 403 -18.10 -26.83 -21.66
N VAL A 404 -17.44 -25.92 -20.92
CA VAL A 404 -18.08 -24.67 -20.51
C VAL A 404 -17.46 -23.50 -21.29
N SER A 405 -18.14 -23.13 -22.36
CA SER A 405 -17.94 -21.86 -23.07
C SER A 405 -18.15 -20.72 -22.07
N VAL A 406 -17.09 -19.95 -21.82
CA VAL A 406 -17.18 -18.72 -21.03
C VAL A 406 -17.91 -17.68 -21.88
N GLN A 407 -19.22 -17.56 -21.68
CA GLN A 407 -20.01 -16.51 -22.31
C GLN A 407 -19.63 -15.17 -21.69
N TRP A 408 -18.92 -14.35 -22.48
CA TRP A 408 -18.60 -12.98 -22.13
C TRP A 408 -19.89 -12.17 -22.10
N CYS A 409 -20.34 -11.76 -20.91
CA CYS A 409 -21.34 -10.70 -20.81
C CYS A 409 -20.69 -9.39 -21.26
N GLN A 410 -20.95 -9.00 -22.50
CA GLN A 410 -20.78 -7.62 -22.95
C GLN A 410 -21.88 -6.78 -22.29
N GLY A 411 -21.48 -5.91 -21.37
CA GLY A 411 -22.36 -4.92 -20.77
C GLY A 411 -22.62 -3.76 -21.73
N VAL A 412 -23.90 -3.43 -21.88
CA VAL A 412 -24.47 -2.26 -22.56
C VAL A 412 -24.26 -1.01 -21.72
#